data_AF-A0A1Q6MAA5-F1
#
_entry.id   AF-A0A1Q6MAA5-F1
#
_cell.length_a   1.000
_cell.length_b   1.000
_cell.length_c   1.000
_cell.angle_alpha   90.00
_cell.angle_beta   90.00
_cell.angle_gamma   90.00
#
_symmetry.space_group_name_H-M   'P 1'
#
loop_
_entity.id
_entity.type
_entity.pdbx_description
1 polymer ?
#
loop_
_entity_poly.entity_id
_entity_poly.type
_entity_poly.pdbx_seq_one_letter_code
_entity_poly.pdbx_strand_id
1 'polypeptide(L)'
;MSYGLKKYTHQLNQEVLDANFSVNTCDLNLIGQVPLIESSGKAPINLNLMFNLERYNENGLFGKGFKLDLYKKISMEGNDFKIENADGSEDIYYASNGYYNKETKIKLTEETEDGDVSNYMLTLEVDRNNYITFSSDSSEYPNYPYYIKKGKDRYGLDFISTTKHITNYEDKEVKLSVSNGHIAKIDLYVGGILKAYTNLVYENDRLVSIKRFKNGVCVNNYEFTFSDNLIKIKEINVEEELRHTVEGTKVKSFAKYYNNSLDEKSQISLIQLQGHTKVIDYKGNEDFIFYESGLPVMYINHKKECKEVAYDFETKEIIYDGDAINYNLERSLLGLSVSDFSKAEFVSFSEAQITYPAYSNI
;
A
#
# COMPACT_ATOMS: atom_id res chain seq x y z
N MET A 1 1.22 -9.30 9.30
CA MET A 1 1.55 -8.90 7.92
C MET A 1 0.99 -7.51 7.75
N SER A 2 1.83 -6.56 7.36
CA SER A 2 1.42 -5.17 7.06
C SER A 2 0.47 -5.19 5.87
N TYR A 3 -0.55 -4.32 5.89
CA TYR A 3 -1.66 -4.23 4.93
C TYR A 3 -1.26 -3.68 3.54
N GLY A 4 -0.04 -3.93 3.06
CA GLY A 4 0.42 -3.36 1.79
C GLY A 4 0.36 -1.83 1.76
N LEU A 5 0.55 -1.18 2.91
CA LEU A 5 0.73 0.26 2.99
C LEU A 5 1.83 0.53 4.03
N LYS A 6 2.87 1.26 3.61
CA LYS A 6 3.98 1.66 4.49
C LYS A 6 3.47 2.68 5.51
N LYS A 7 3.66 2.40 6.81
CA LYS A 7 3.08 3.17 7.93
C LYS A 7 3.54 4.62 8.02
N TYR A 8 4.67 4.93 7.40
CA TYR A 8 5.31 6.25 7.41
C TYR A 8 4.90 7.11 6.20
N THR A 9 3.93 6.67 5.40
CA THR A 9 3.38 7.46 4.29
C THR A 9 2.14 8.21 4.75
N HIS A 10 1.90 9.39 4.19
CA HIS A 10 0.65 10.11 4.41
C HIS A 10 -0.38 9.68 3.35
N GLN A 11 -1.48 9.10 3.81
CA GLN A 11 -2.51 8.48 2.98
C GLN A 11 -3.85 9.18 3.21
N LEU A 12 -4.51 9.59 2.15
CA LEU A 12 -5.91 10.00 2.20
C LEU A 12 -6.76 8.77 1.91
N ASN A 13 -7.45 8.25 2.92
CA ASN A 13 -8.25 7.02 2.81
C ASN A 13 -9.70 7.32 2.39
N GLN A 14 -10.24 6.47 1.54
CA GLN A 14 -11.64 6.40 1.13
C GLN A 14 -12.08 4.95 1.21
N GLU A 15 -13.35 4.74 1.51
CA GLU A 15 -13.92 3.39 1.60
C GLU A 15 -15.18 3.33 0.75
N VAL A 16 -15.40 2.19 0.11
CA VAL A 16 -16.69 1.80 -0.47
C VAL A 16 -17.01 0.45 0.13
N LEU A 17 -18.00 0.45 1.03
CA LEU A 17 -18.35 -0.72 1.85
C LEU A 17 -17.12 -1.33 2.57
N ASP A 18 -16.60 -2.47 2.12
CA ASP A 18 -15.44 -3.16 2.73
C ASP A 18 -14.16 -3.08 1.89
N ALA A 19 -14.20 -2.34 0.78
CA ALA A 19 -13.03 -2.00 -0.01
C ALA A 19 -12.45 -0.66 0.44
N ASN A 20 -11.14 -0.60 0.60
CA ASN A 20 -10.41 0.61 0.99
C ASN A 20 -9.52 1.08 -0.16
N PHE A 21 -9.55 2.37 -0.44
CA PHE A 21 -8.70 3.01 -1.44
C PHE A 21 -8.01 4.20 -0.79
N SER A 22 -6.72 4.35 -1.02
CA SER A 22 -5.94 5.42 -0.46
C SER A 22 -5.12 6.12 -1.52
N VAL A 23 -5.05 7.44 -1.43
CA VAL A 23 -4.13 8.24 -2.24
C VAL A 23 -2.91 8.58 -1.39
N ASN A 24 -1.75 8.10 -1.82
CA ASN A 24 -0.48 8.51 -1.23
C ASN A 24 -0.22 9.96 -1.63
N THR A 25 -0.16 10.86 -0.66
CA THR A 25 -0.01 12.29 -0.97
C THR A 25 1.38 12.65 -1.45
N CYS A 26 2.38 11.77 -1.29
CA CYS A 26 3.74 12.03 -1.75
C CYS A 26 3.89 11.98 -3.27
N ASP A 27 3.30 10.97 -3.92
CA ASP A 27 3.40 10.69 -5.36
C ASP A 27 2.05 10.83 -6.10
N LEU A 28 0.96 10.99 -5.36
CA LEU A 28 -0.44 10.99 -5.83
C LEU A 28 -0.87 9.65 -6.43
N ASN A 29 -0.22 8.55 -6.05
CA ASN A 29 -0.59 7.21 -6.47
C ASN A 29 -1.84 6.73 -5.74
N LEU A 30 -2.72 6.01 -6.45
CA LEU A 30 -3.91 5.37 -5.88
C LEU A 30 -3.58 3.89 -5.59
N ILE A 31 -3.71 3.52 -4.32
CA ILE A 31 -3.59 2.14 -3.85
C ILE A 31 -4.98 1.69 -3.39
N GLY A 32 -5.39 0.50 -3.81
CA GLY A 32 -6.69 -0.08 -3.42
C GLY A 32 -6.51 -1.44 -2.78
N GLN A 33 -7.38 -1.77 -1.83
CA GLN A 33 -7.51 -3.09 -1.23
C GLN A 33 -8.98 -3.52 -1.33
N VAL A 34 -9.23 -4.61 -2.04
CA VAL A 34 -10.57 -5.20 -2.19
C VAL A 34 -10.55 -6.61 -1.61
N PRO A 35 -11.34 -6.92 -0.56
CA PRO A 35 -11.38 -8.27 -0.02
C PRO A 35 -11.89 -9.27 -1.04
N LEU A 36 -11.23 -10.43 -1.16
CA LEU A 36 -11.64 -11.52 -2.06
C LEU A 36 -12.35 -12.64 -1.31
N ILE A 37 -11.71 -13.17 -0.28
CA ILE A 37 -12.20 -14.27 0.55
C ILE A 37 -11.77 -14.03 1.99
N GLU A 38 -12.66 -14.36 2.93
CA GLU A 38 -12.39 -14.29 4.36
C GLU A 38 -12.89 -15.56 5.04
N SER A 39 -12.11 -16.06 5.99
CA SER A 39 -12.49 -17.18 6.85
C SER A 39 -12.18 -16.88 8.31
N SER A 40 -12.85 -17.60 9.22
CA SER A 40 -12.69 -17.42 10.67
C SER A 40 -12.25 -18.72 11.34
N GLY A 41 -11.87 -18.64 12.61
CA GLY A 41 -11.40 -19.78 13.41
C GLY A 41 -9.88 -19.95 13.36
N LYS A 42 -9.40 -21.16 13.66
CA LYS A 42 -7.97 -21.48 13.69
C LYS A 42 -7.35 -21.32 12.30
N ALA A 43 -6.19 -20.68 12.24
CA ALA A 43 -5.43 -20.38 11.02
C ALA A 43 -6.32 -19.86 9.87
N PRO A 44 -6.92 -18.66 10.01
CA PRO A 44 -7.82 -18.11 9.01
C PRO A 44 -7.06 -17.74 7.74
N ILE A 45 -7.65 -18.06 6.58
CA ILE A 45 -7.21 -17.59 5.26
C ILE A 45 -8.06 -16.37 4.90
N ASN A 46 -7.40 -15.21 4.82
CA ASN A 46 -7.99 -13.94 4.40
C ASN A 46 -7.16 -13.38 3.25
N LEU A 47 -7.79 -13.15 2.11
CA LEU A 47 -7.13 -12.77 0.86
C LEU A 47 -7.70 -11.45 0.37
N ASN A 48 -6.82 -10.53 0.01
CA ASN A 48 -7.19 -9.24 -0.57
C ASN A 48 -6.53 -9.05 -1.92
N LEU A 49 -7.26 -8.37 -2.81
CA LEU A 49 -6.72 -7.89 -4.05
C LEU A 49 -6.20 -6.46 -3.87
N MET A 50 -4.93 -6.26 -4.21
CA MET A 50 -4.27 -4.96 -4.19
C MET A 50 -4.30 -4.33 -5.57
N PHE A 51 -4.76 -3.10 -5.67
CA PHE A 51 -4.67 -2.25 -6.85
C PHE A 51 -3.54 -1.24 -6.67
N ASN A 52 -2.78 -0.98 -7.73
CA ASN A 52 -1.83 0.14 -7.77
C ASN A 52 -1.90 0.84 -9.13
N LEU A 53 -2.19 2.15 -9.12
CA LEU A 53 -2.32 2.97 -10.32
C LEU A 53 -1.00 3.18 -11.08
N GLU A 54 0.14 3.27 -10.42
CA GLU A 54 1.44 3.30 -11.12
C GLU A 54 1.72 2.02 -11.90
N ARG A 55 1.19 0.88 -11.45
CA ARG A 55 1.32 -0.42 -12.11
C ARG A 55 0.11 -0.76 -12.98
N TYR A 56 -0.72 0.24 -13.29
CA TYR A 56 -1.99 0.07 -13.99
C TYR A 56 -1.94 -0.70 -15.31
N ASN A 57 -0.81 -0.70 -16.02
CA ASN A 57 -0.66 -1.43 -17.28
C ASN A 57 0.08 -2.78 -17.13
N GLU A 58 0.61 -3.09 -15.95
CA GLU A 58 1.28 -4.37 -15.69
C GLU A 58 0.25 -5.50 -15.63
N ASN A 59 0.40 -6.50 -16.49
CA ASN A 59 -0.50 -7.64 -16.50
C ASN A 59 -0.06 -8.72 -15.50
N GLY A 60 -1.03 -9.52 -15.02
CA GLY A 60 -0.79 -10.60 -14.08
C GLY A 60 -1.99 -11.52 -13.94
N LEU A 61 -1.91 -12.45 -12.97
CA LEU A 61 -2.98 -13.43 -12.71
C LEU A 61 -4.33 -12.79 -12.38
N PHE A 62 -4.34 -11.56 -11.88
CA PHE A 62 -5.56 -10.84 -11.50
C PHE A 62 -5.90 -9.67 -12.42
N GLY A 63 -5.32 -9.66 -13.63
CA GLY A 63 -5.50 -8.60 -14.62
C GLY A 63 -4.60 -7.39 -14.35
N LYS A 64 -4.71 -6.39 -15.22
CA LYS A 64 -3.85 -5.22 -15.23
C LYS A 64 -3.98 -4.37 -13.95
N GLY A 65 -2.85 -4.05 -13.33
CA GLY A 65 -2.78 -3.21 -12.12
C GLY A 65 -3.25 -3.87 -10.83
N PHE A 66 -3.63 -5.15 -10.86
CA PHE A 66 -4.09 -5.90 -9.70
C PHE A 66 -3.16 -7.08 -9.37
N LYS A 67 -2.80 -7.20 -8.10
CA LYS A 67 -1.99 -8.28 -7.53
C LYS A 67 -2.68 -8.81 -6.27
N LEU A 68 -2.54 -10.09 -5.96
CA LEU A 68 -2.97 -10.61 -4.66
C LEU A 68 -2.02 -10.09 -3.58
N ASP A 69 -2.51 -9.81 -2.37
CA ASP A 69 -1.73 -9.28 -1.24
C ASP A 69 -0.48 -10.10 -0.86
N LEU A 70 -0.42 -11.37 -1.25
CA LEU A 70 0.73 -12.27 -1.08
C LEU A 70 1.82 -12.13 -2.16
N TYR A 71 1.58 -11.34 -3.21
CA TYR A 71 2.50 -11.17 -4.33
C TYR A 71 3.80 -10.50 -3.89
N LYS A 72 4.93 -11.04 -4.35
CA LYS A 72 6.28 -10.48 -4.22
C LYS A 72 7.05 -10.72 -5.51
N LYS A 73 7.46 -9.66 -6.23
CA LYS A 73 8.37 -9.80 -7.36
C LYS A 73 9.81 -9.71 -6.86
N ILE A 74 10.53 -10.82 -6.94
CA ILE A 74 11.91 -10.91 -6.48
C ILE A 74 12.83 -10.71 -7.68
N SER A 75 13.82 -9.83 -7.53
CA SER A 75 14.84 -9.54 -8.53
C SER A 75 16.20 -9.33 -7.88
N MET A 76 17.27 -9.58 -8.63
CA MET A 76 18.64 -9.31 -8.20
C MET A 76 19.18 -8.06 -8.91
N GLU A 77 19.82 -7.18 -8.17
CA GLU A 77 20.54 -6.02 -8.68
C GLU A 77 22.00 -6.11 -8.20
N GLY A 78 22.87 -6.65 -9.07
CA GLY A 78 24.22 -7.05 -8.65
C GLY A 78 24.16 -8.19 -7.64
N ASN A 79 24.66 -7.94 -6.42
CA ASN A 79 24.61 -8.91 -5.31
C ASN A 79 23.45 -8.68 -4.35
N ASP A 80 22.66 -7.63 -4.57
CA ASP A 80 21.56 -7.23 -3.68
C ASP A 80 20.23 -7.78 -4.19
N PHE A 81 19.30 -8.01 -3.27
CA PHE A 81 17.94 -8.40 -3.62
C PHE A 81 17.00 -7.21 -3.56
N LYS A 82 16.14 -7.11 -4.56
CA LYS A 82 15.04 -6.15 -4.61
C LYS A 82 13.73 -6.89 -4.70
N ILE A 83 12.84 -6.62 -3.75
CA ILE A 83 11.50 -7.21 -3.67
C ILE A 83 10.45 -6.12 -3.85
N GLU A 84 9.67 -6.21 -4.93
CA GLU A 84 8.48 -5.37 -5.12
C GLU A 84 7.25 -6.10 -4.55
N ASN A 85 6.52 -5.42 -3.68
CA ASN A 85 5.33 -5.91 -3.01
C ASN A 85 4.06 -5.68 -3.87
N ALA A 86 2.94 -6.30 -3.49
CA ALA A 86 1.66 -6.19 -4.20
C ALA A 86 1.14 -4.74 -4.35
N ASP A 87 1.45 -3.89 -3.37
CA ASP A 87 1.14 -2.46 -3.34
C ASP A 87 2.14 -1.62 -4.15
N GLY A 88 3.14 -2.24 -4.78
CA GLY A 88 4.22 -1.58 -5.53
C GLY A 88 5.34 -1.00 -4.65
N SER A 89 5.27 -1.15 -3.33
CA SER A 89 6.37 -0.76 -2.45
C SER A 89 7.57 -1.68 -2.64
N GLU A 90 8.78 -1.13 -2.46
CA GLU A 90 10.01 -1.87 -2.66
C GLU A 90 10.76 -2.07 -1.34
N ASP A 91 11.29 -3.27 -1.16
CA ASP A 91 12.19 -3.66 -0.08
C ASP A 91 13.52 -4.09 -0.69
N ILE A 92 14.61 -3.44 -0.28
CA ILE A 92 15.97 -3.74 -0.74
C ILE A 92 16.74 -4.47 0.37
N TYR A 93 17.45 -5.53 0.02
CA TYR A 93 18.27 -6.33 0.92
C TYR A 93 19.70 -6.31 0.42
N TYR A 94 20.53 -5.51 1.08
CA TYR A 94 21.92 -5.33 0.71
C TYR A 94 22.80 -6.48 1.21
N ALA A 95 23.66 -7.01 0.34
CA ALA A 95 24.64 -8.03 0.69
C ALA A 95 25.61 -7.53 1.79
N SER A 96 25.97 -6.24 1.75
CA SER A 96 26.83 -5.58 2.75
C SER A 96 26.26 -5.62 4.17
N ASN A 97 24.93 -5.71 4.29
CA ASN A 97 24.22 -5.81 5.57
C ASN A 97 23.81 -7.25 5.89
N GLY A 98 24.40 -8.25 5.21
CA GLY A 98 24.06 -9.66 5.38
C GLY A 98 22.58 -9.94 5.05
N TYR A 99 22.03 -9.20 4.08
CA TYR A 99 20.64 -9.29 3.64
C TYR A 99 19.60 -9.04 4.74
N TYR A 100 19.94 -8.20 5.73
CA TYR A 100 18.99 -7.71 6.72
C TYR A 100 18.47 -6.32 6.32
N ASN A 101 17.15 -6.19 6.18
CA ASN A 101 16.50 -4.92 5.93
C ASN A 101 16.09 -4.28 7.27
N LYS A 102 16.69 -3.13 7.60
CA LYS A 102 16.46 -2.45 8.89
C LYS A 102 15.09 -1.79 9.01
N GLU A 103 14.47 -1.40 7.89
CA GLU A 103 13.12 -0.84 7.84
C GLU A 103 12.07 -1.91 8.19
N THR A 104 12.12 -3.04 7.49
CA THR A 104 11.13 -4.12 7.67
C THR A 104 11.46 -5.06 8.83
N LYS A 105 12.71 -5.04 9.31
CA LYS A 105 13.28 -5.97 10.29
C LYS A 105 13.18 -7.42 9.83
N ILE A 106 13.30 -7.63 8.52
CA ILE A 106 13.27 -8.93 7.87
C ILE A 106 14.66 -9.26 7.38
N LYS A 107 15.08 -10.51 7.61
CA LYS A 107 16.27 -11.08 7.00
C LYS A 107 15.87 -11.91 5.78
N LEU A 108 16.60 -11.74 4.69
CA LEU A 108 16.52 -12.60 3.53
C LEU A 108 17.64 -13.63 3.58
N THR A 109 17.30 -14.90 3.33
CA THR A 109 18.26 -15.98 3.16
C THR A 109 17.95 -16.72 1.87
N GLU A 110 18.96 -16.88 1.03
CA GLU A 110 18.91 -17.74 -0.16
C GLU A 110 19.69 -19.01 0.14
N GLU A 111 19.07 -20.15 -0.11
CA GLU A 111 19.73 -21.45 -0.15
C GLU A 111 19.68 -21.94 -1.60
N THR A 112 20.85 -22.20 -2.17
CA THR A 112 21.01 -22.87 -3.46
C THR A 112 21.46 -24.30 -3.20
N GLU A 113 20.68 -25.30 -3.60
CA GLU A 113 21.17 -26.67 -3.60
C GLU A 113 22.17 -26.87 -4.75
N ASP A 114 23.37 -27.37 -4.43
CA ASP A 114 24.35 -27.77 -5.44
C ASP A 114 23.84 -29.01 -6.20
N GLY A 115 23.29 -28.81 -7.40
CA GLY A 115 22.83 -29.85 -8.31
C GLY A 115 22.74 -29.36 -9.76
N ASP A 116 22.49 -30.28 -10.72
CA ASP A 116 22.38 -29.97 -12.17
C ASP A 116 21.17 -29.08 -12.53
N VAL A 117 20.27 -28.82 -11.58
CA VAL A 117 19.10 -27.94 -11.72
C VAL A 117 19.19 -26.87 -10.63
N SER A 118 19.18 -25.60 -11.03
CA SER A 118 19.13 -24.46 -10.10
C SER A 118 17.81 -24.46 -9.35
N ASN A 119 17.79 -25.04 -8.15
CA ASN A 119 16.67 -24.93 -7.22
C ASN A 119 16.96 -23.76 -6.28
N TYR A 120 16.17 -22.69 -6.43
CA TYR A 120 16.26 -21.55 -5.54
C TYR A 120 15.29 -21.73 -4.39
N MET A 121 15.77 -21.63 -3.15
CA MET A 121 14.92 -21.45 -1.99
C MET A 121 15.24 -20.11 -1.33
N LEU A 122 14.29 -19.18 -1.37
CA LEU A 122 14.43 -17.88 -0.75
C LEU A 122 13.47 -17.76 0.42
N THR A 123 13.99 -17.42 1.59
CA THR A 123 13.21 -17.22 2.81
C THR A 123 13.30 -15.77 3.27
N LEU A 124 12.15 -15.17 3.55
CA LEU A 124 12.01 -13.92 4.27
C LEU A 124 11.66 -14.25 5.72
N GLU A 125 12.60 -14.04 6.64
CA GLU A 125 12.50 -14.40 8.05
C GLU A 125 12.43 -13.15 8.94
N VAL A 126 11.37 -13.07 9.74
CA VAL A 126 11.29 -12.14 10.89
C VAL A 126 11.89 -12.83 12.13
N ASP A 127 11.45 -14.06 12.38
CA ASP A 127 11.96 -14.95 13.41
C ASP A 127 11.63 -16.42 13.08
N ARG A 128 12.12 -17.36 13.89
CA ARG A 128 11.94 -18.82 13.69
C ARG A 128 10.47 -19.30 13.60
N ASN A 129 9.52 -18.49 14.04
CA ASN A 129 8.08 -18.77 13.98
C ASN A 129 7.32 -17.88 12.99
N ASN A 130 7.98 -16.93 12.34
CA ASN A 130 7.37 -16.00 11.40
C ASN A 130 8.26 -15.84 10.16
N TYR A 131 7.95 -16.59 9.11
CA TYR A 131 8.70 -16.56 7.85
C TYR A 131 7.85 -16.94 6.65
N ILE A 132 8.31 -16.54 5.48
CA ILE A 132 7.70 -16.80 4.17
C ILE A 132 8.79 -17.39 3.28
N THR A 133 8.47 -18.48 2.57
CA THR A 133 9.43 -19.16 1.70
C THR A 133 8.90 -19.27 0.27
N PHE A 134 9.80 -18.98 -0.66
CA PHE A 134 9.65 -19.05 -2.11
C PHE A 134 10.56 -20.17 -2.62
N SER A 135 10.05 -20.99 -3.53
CA SER A 135 10.83 -22.05 -4.15
C SER A 135 10.34 -22.27 -5.58
N SER A 136 11.28 -22.44 -6.49
CA SER A 136 11.01 -22.80 -7.87
C SER A 136 12.12 -23.67 -8.41
N ASP A 137 11.74 -24.59 -9.30
CA ASP A 137 12.65 -25.40 -10.11
C ASP A 137 13.04 -24.66 -11.42
N SER A 138 12.82 -23.34 -11.47
CA SER A 138 13.10 -22.48 -12.62
C SER A 138 14.21 -21.49 -12.34
N SER A 139 14.82 -20.96 -13.41
CA SER A 139 15.80 -19.86 -13.32
C SER A 139 15.21 -18.53 -12.81
N GLU A 140 13.88 -18.41 -12.73
CA GLU A 140 13.20 -17.22 -12.22
C GLU A 140 12.62 -17.48 -10.82
N TYR A 141 12.66 -16.46 -9.96
CA TYR A 141 12.01 -16.51 -8.67
C TYR A 141 10.48 -16.51 -8.81
N PRO A 142 9.74 -17.32 -8.04
CA PRO A 142 8.29 -17.34 -8.11
C PRO A 142 7.73 -16.08 -7.45
N ASN A 143 6.69 -15.49 -8.06
CA ASN A 143 6.05 -14.27 -7.54
C ASN A 143 5.16 -14.50 -6.30
N TYR A 144 4.95 -15.76 -5.91
CA TYR A 144 4.12 -16.17 -4.79
C TYR A 144 4.87 -17.19 -3.95
N PRO A 145 4.72 -17.13 -2.61
CA PRO A 145 5.36 -18.10 -1.75
C PRO A 145 4.71 -19.47 -1.93
N TYR A 146 5.45 -20.54 -1.61
CA TYR A 146 4.88 -21.88 -1.49
C TYR A 146 4.52 -22.22 -0.03
N TYR A 147 5.13 -21.52 0.92
CA TYR A 147 4.93 -21.77 2.35
C TYR A 147 4.99 -20.48 3.18
N ILE A 148 4.10 -20.38 4.17
CA ILE A 148 4.06 -19.28 5.15
C ILE A 148 3.90 -19.87 6.55
N LYS A 149 4.72 -19.44 7.50
CA LYS A 149 4.55 -19.71 8.93
C LYS A 149 4.27 -18.41 9.68
N LYS A 150 3.24 -18.43 10.54
CA LYS A 150 2.86 -17.31 11.40
C LYS A 150 2.51 -17.81 12.79
N GLY A 151 3.49 -17.77 13.69
CA GLY A 151 3.37 -18.37 15.02
C GLY A 151 3.18 -19.89 14.92
N LYS A 152 1.99 -20.37 15.32
CA LYS A 152 1.60 -21.79 15.22
C LYS A 152 0.89 -22.12 13.89
N ASP A 153 0.42 -21.11 13.18
CA ASP A 153 -0.32 -21.29 11.94
C ASP A 153 0.65 -21.51 10.78
N ARG A 154 0.24 -22.36 9.84
CA ARG A 154 1.03 -22.74 8.67
C ARG A 154 0.14 -22.71 7.46
N TYR A 155 0.67 -22.24 6.34
CA TYR A 155 -0.06 -22.16 5.10
C TYR A 155 0.78 -22.74 3.96
N GLY A 156 0.16 -23.58 3.15
CA GLY A 156 0.73 -24.13 1.93
C GLY A 156 0.10 -23.45 0.73
N LEU A 157 0.90 -23.11 -0.27
CA LEU A 157 0.47 -22.40 -1.45
C LEU A 157 1.04 -23.08 -2.70
N ASP A 158 0.21 -23.21 -3.72
CA ASP A 158 0.61 -23.69 -5.03
C ASP A 158 0.08 -22.72 -6.09
N PHE A 159 0.99 -21.88 -6.59
CA PHE A 159 0.70 -20.95 -7.69
C PHE A 159 1.27 -21.43 -9.03
N ILE A 160 1.80 -22.66 -9.09
CA ILE A 160 2.41 -23.25 -10.28
C ILE A 160 1.37 -24.10 -11.03
N SER A 161 0.63 -24.95 -10.31
CA SER A 161 -0.41 -25.82 -10.86
C SER A 161 -1.50 -25.09 -11.65
N THR A 162 -2.22 -25.78 -12.53
CA THR A 162 -3.29 -25.18 -13.36
C THR A 162 -4.38 -24.51 -12.52
N THR A 163 -4.83 -25.19 -11.46
CA THR A 163 -5.61 -24.57 -10.39
C THR A 163 -4.64 -24.13 -9.32
N LYS A 164 -4.74 -22.89 -8.84
CA LYS A 164 -3.88 -22.44 -7.74
C LYS A 164 -4.55 -22.83 -6.42
N HIS A 165 -3.76 -23.17 -5.41
CA HIS A 165 -4.28 -23.65 -4.13
C HIS A 165 -3.65 -22.92 -2.96
N ILE A 166 -4.43 -22.69 -1.90
CA ILE A 166 -3.94 -22.23 -0.60
C ILE A 166 -4.60 -23.10 0.48
N THR A 167 -3.83 -23.67 1.39
CA THR A 167 -4.33 -24.45 2.53
C THR A 167 -3.76 -23.92 3.83
N ASN A 168 -4.48 -24.09 4.94
CA ASN A 168 -3.97 -23.83 6.29
C ASN A 168 -3.47 -25.11 7.00
N TYR A 169 -3.36 -26.24 6.29
CA TYR A 169 -3.03 -27.57 6.83
C TYR A 169 -3.94 -28.06 7.96
N GLU A 170 -5.12 -27.46 8.11
CA GLU A 170 -6.12 -27.84 9.11
C GLU A 170 -7.40 -28.22 8.37
N ASP A 171 -8.33 -27.28 8.23
CA ASP A 171 -9.67 -27.51 7.68
C ASP A 171 -10.02 -26.61 6.49
N LYS A 172 -9.15 -25.65 6.12
CA LYS A 172 -9.43 -24.66 5.08
C LYS A 172 -8.61 -24.90 3.83
N GLU A 173 -9.29 -24.78 2.71
CA GLU A 173 -8.68 -24.82 1.38
C GLU A 173 -9.31 -23.73 0.51
N VAL A 174 -8.48 -22.96 -0.18
CA VAL A 174 -8.89 -22.02 -1.22
C VAL A 174 -8.38 -22.54 -2.56
N LYS A 175 -9.28 -22.63 -3.55
CA LYS A 175 -8.96 -23.01 -4.93
C LYS A 175 -9.18 -21.82 -5.85
N LEU A 176 -8.20 -21.48 -6.67
CA LEU A 176 -8.27 -20.39 -7.62
C LEU A 176 -8.19 -20.94 -9.06
N SER A 177 -9.30 -20.85 -9.79
CA SER A 177 -9.43 -21.37 -11.15
C SER A 177 -9.07 -20.30 -12.18
N VAL A 178 -8.16 -20.65 -13.09
CA VAL A 178 -7.72 -19.78 -14.20
C VAL A 178 -8.64 -19.96 -15.41
N SER A 179 -9.00 -18.85 -16.06
CA SER A 179 -9.65 -18.81 -17.38
C SER A 179 -9.05 -17.66 -18.18
N ASN A 180 -8.69 -17.92 -19.44
CA ASN A 180 -8.06 -16.93 -20.33
C ASN A 180 -6.84 -16.22 -19.71
N GLY A 181 -6.01 -16.95 -18.96
CA GLY A 181 -4.81 -16.40 -18.33
C GLY A 181 -5.02 -15.66 -17.01
N HIS A 182 -6.27 -15.47 -16.55
CA HIS A 182 -6.60 -14.78 -15.30
C HIS A 182 -7.38 -15.67 -14.33
N ILE A 183 -7.30 -15.38 -13.03
CA ILE A 183 -8.13 -16.02 -12.01
C ILE A 183 -9.57 -15.55 -12.17
N ALA A 184 -10.45 -16.45 -12.62
CA ALA A 184 -11.86 -16.14 -12.85
C ALA A 184 -12.76 -16.52 -11.66
N LYS A 185 -12.32 -17.49 -10.84
CA LYS A 185 -13.09 -17.97 -9.68
C LYS A 185 -12.19 -18.35 -8.52
N ILE A 186 -12.63 -18.04 -7.32
CA ILE A 186 -11.97 -18.38 -6.05
C ILE A 186 -12.99 -19.07 -5.16
N ASP A 187 -12.74 -20.32 -4.77
CA ASP A 187 -13.63 -21.11 -3.92
C ASP A 187 -12.99 -21.34 -2.55
N LEU A 188 -13.70 -21.06 -1.45
CA LEU A 188 -13.30 -21.38 -0.08
C LEU A 188 -14.06 -22.60 0.44
N TYR A 189 -13.32 -23.66 0.75
CA TYR A 189 -13.79 -24.87 1.42
C TYR A 189 -13.40 -24.87 2.89
N VAL A 190 -14.33 -25.30 3.74
CA VAL A 190 -14.12 -25.55 5.18
C VAL A 190 -14.59 -26.96 5.49
N GLY A 191 -13.69 -27.84 5.90
CA GLY A 191 -13.98 -29.26 6.09
C GLY A 191 -14.51 -29.95 4.83
N GLY A 192 -14.01 -29.53 3.65
CA GLY A 192 -14.46 -30.03 2.33
C GLY A 192 -15.79 -29.43 1.84
N ILE A 193 -16.45 -28.56 2.61
CA ILE A 193 -17.72 -27.93 2.23
C ILE A 193 -17.46 -26.53 1.69
N LEU A 194 -17.98 -26.21 0.50
CA LEU A 194 -17.93 -24.86 -0.06
C LEU A 194 -18.70 -23.88 0.83
N LYS A 195 -18.03 -22.87 1.39
CA LYS A 195 -18.63 -21.86 2.29
C LYS A 195 -18.75 -20.48 1.65
N ALA A 196 -17.80 -20.12 0.80
CA ALA A 196 -17.81 -18.85 0.09
C ALA A 196 -17.13 -19.03 -1.26
N TYR A 197 -17.48 -18.17 -2.21
CA TYR A 197 -16.77 -18.08 -3.48
C TYR A 197 -16.82 -16.68 -4.05
N THR A 198 -15.87 -16.37 -4.91
CA THR A 198 -15.73 -15.07 -5.55
C THR A 198 -15.53 -15.26 -7.04
N ASN A 199 -16.31 -14.55 -7.84
CA ASN A 199 -16.20 -14.52 -9.30
C ASN A 199 -15.55 -13.20 -9.74
N LEU A 200 -14.62 -13.29 -10.67
CA LEU A 200 -13.91 -12.15 -11.25
C LEU A 200 -14.19 -12.11 -12.75
N VAL A 201 -14.49 -10.92 -13.27
CA VAL A 201 -14.81 -10.70 -14.69
C VAL A 201 -13.87 -9.68 -15.29
N TYR A 202 -13.41 -9.95 -16.50
CA TYR A 202 -12.38 -9.17 -17.18
C TYR A 202 -12.84 -8.69 -18.57
N GLU A 203 -12.38 -7.51 -18.94
CA GLU A 203 -12.47 -6.96 -20.30
C GLU A 203 -11.09 -6.41 -20.71
N ASN A 204 -10.53 -6.88 -21.83
CA ASN A 204 -9.20 -6.46 -22.32
C ASN A 204 -8.07 -6.55 -21.26
N ASP A 205 -8.05 -7.68 -20.53
CA ASP A 205 -7.17 -7.98 -19.38
C ASP A 205 -7.39 -7.07 -18.15
N ARG A 206 -8.44 -6.25 -18.13
CA ARG A 206 -8.77 -5.38 -17.00
C ARG A 206 -9.90 -5.98 -16.19
N LEU A 207 -9.73 -6.02 -14.88
CA LEU A 207 -10.77 -6.47 -13.97
C LEU A 207 -11.91 -5.44 -13.95
N VAL A 208 -13.12 -5.86 -14.33
CA VAL A 208 -14.30 -4.99 -14.39
C VAL A 208 -15.32 -5.32 -13.30
N SER A 209 -15.28 -6.52 -12.74
CA SER A 209 -16.20 -6.89 -11.64
C SER A 209 -15.62 -7.94 -10.70
N ILE A 210 -15.94 -7.79 -9.41
CA ILE A 210 -15.72 -8.79 -8.36
C ILE A 210 -17.08 -9.05 -7.68
N LYS A 211 -17.57 -10.30 -7.74
CA LYS A 211 -18.80 -10.72 -7.06
C LYS A 211 -18.50 -11.77 -6.01
N ARG A 212 -18.78 -11.45 -4.75
CA ARG A 212 -18.53 -12.31 -3.59
C ARG A 212 -19.82 -12.96 -3.12
N PHE A 213 -19.73 -14.23 -2.78
CA PHE A 213 -20.84 -15.04 -2.30
C PHE A 213 -20.47 -15.74 -1.00
N LYS A 214 -21.41 -15.77 -0.06
CA LYS A 214 -21.29 -16.52 1.20
C LYS A 214 -22.53 -17.39 1.35
N ASN A 215 -22.33 -18.70 1.48
CA ASN A 215 -23.40 -19.70 1.51
C ASN A 215 -24.41 -19.54 0.35
N GLY A 216 -23.92 -19.22 -0.85
CA GLY A 216 -24.73 -19.02 -2.06
C GLY A 216 -25.42 -17.66 -2.20
N VAL A 217 -25.33 -16.78 -1.20
CA VAL A 217 -25.91 -15.42 -1.25
C VAL A 217 -24.83 -14.44 -1.68
N CYS A 218 -25.13 -13.58 -2.66
CA CYS A 218 -24.24 -12.49 -3.05
C CYS A 218 -24.17 -11.47 -1.91
N VAL A 219 -22.97 -11.22 -1.39
CA VAL A 219 -22.71 -10.32 -0.26
C VAL A 219 -22.08 -8.99 -0.70
N ASN A 220 -21.31 -9.01 -1.79
CA ASN A 220 -20.69 -7.83 -2.37
C ASN A 220 -20.64 -7.99 -3.90
N ASN A 221 -20.85 -6.89 -4.61
CA ASN A 221 -20.69 -6.80 -6.04
C ASN A 221 -20.01 -5.47 -6.39
N TYR A 222 -18.70 -5.54 -6.62
CA TYR A 222 -17.90 -4.41 -7.05
C TYR A 222 -17.84 -4.34 -8.57
N GLU A 223 -17.98 -3.14 -9.11
CA GLU A 223 -17.74 -2.80 -10.51
C GLU A 223 -16.64 -1.74 -10.62
N PHE A 224 -15.74 -1.95 -11.57
CA PHE A 224 -14.61 -1.07 -11.84
C PHE A 224 -14.71 -0.50 -13.24
N THR A 225 -14.58 0.81 -13.37
CA THR A 225 -14.48 1.48 -14.67
C THR A 225 -13.19 2.27 -14.72
N PHE A 226 -12.42 2.08 -15.78
CA PHE A 226 -11.17 2.80 -15.98
C PHE A 226 -11.13 3.49 -17.34
N SER A 227 -10.96 4.80 -17.34
CA SER A 227 -10.66 5.64 -18.51
C SER A 227 -9.42 6.49 -18.26
N ASP A 228 -8.93 7.17 -19.30
CA ASP A 228 -7.68 7.95 -19.25
C ASP A 228 -7.66 9.05 -18.19
N ASN A 229 -8.84 9.53 -17.78
CA ASN A 229 -8.99 10.62 -16.84
C ASN A 229 -9.89 10.29 -15.63
N LEU A 230 -10.40 9.07 -15.52
CA LEU A 230 -11.37 8.72 -14.50
C LEU A 230 -11.29 7.24 -14.13
N ILE A 231 -11.23 6.98 -12.83
CA ILE A 231 -11.38 5.65 -12.24
C ILE A 231 -12.62 5.66 -11.37
N LYS A 232 -13.51 4.69 -11.58
CA LYS A 232 -14.70 4.48 -10.76
C LYS A 232 -14.64 3.12 -10.09
N ILE A 233 -14.94 3.09 -8.80
CA ILE A 233 -15.16 1.86 -8.04
C ILE A 233 -16.54 1.96 -7.41
N LYS A 234 -17.44 1.06 -7.79
CA LYS A 234 -18.83 1.06 -7.32
C LYS A 234 -19.17 -0.24 -6.63
N GLU A 235 -19.85 -0.18 -5.50
CA GLU A 235 -20.54 -1.34 -4.93
C GLU A 235 -22.03 -1.25 -5.27
N ILE A 236 -22.53 -2.28 -5.93
CA ILE A 236 -23.84 -2.25 -6.59
C ILE A 236 -25.00 -2.42 -5.61
N ASN A 237 -24.82 -3.18 -4.54
CA ASN A 237 -25.89 -3.47 -3.58
C ASN A 237 -26.23 -2.25 -2.71
N VAL A 238 -25.25 -1.39 -2.41
CA VAL A 238 -25.46 -0.16 -1.61
C VAL A 238 -25.43 1.13 -2.43
N GLU A 239 -25.23 1.03 -3.75
CA GLU A 239 -25.14 2.16 -4.69
C GLU A 239 -24.11 3.24 -4.29
N GLU A 240 -23.04 2.84 -3.58
CA GLU A 240 -21.92 3.69 -3.20
C GLU A 240 -20.81 3.59 -4.27
N GLU A 241 -20.26 4.74 -4.66
CA GLU A 241 -19.23 4.83 -5.70
C GLU A 241 -18.13 5.82 -5.31
N LEU A 242 -16.88 5.42 -5.52
CA LEU A 242 -15.69 6.26 -5.49
C LEU A 242 -15.36 6.70 -6.91
N ARG A 243 -15.17 8.00 -7.12
CA ARG A 243 -14.61 8.54 -8.36
C ARG A 243 -13.27 9.20 -8.09
N HIS A 244 -12.27 8.82 -8.88
CA HIS A 244 -10.95 9.44 -8.88
C HIS A 244 -10.68 10.02 -10.26
N THR A 245 -10.51 11.34 -10.32
CA THR A 245 -10.00 12.00 -11.54
C THR A 245 -8.50 11.82 -11.58
N VAL A 246 -8.00 11.30 -12.69
CA VAL A 246 -6.59 10.95 -12.87
C VAL A 246 -5.98 11.71 -14.05
N GLU A 247 -4.67 11.92 -14.00
CA GLU A 247 -3.87 12.41 -15.12
C GLU A 247 -2.62 11.53 -15.19
N GLY A 248 -2.53 10.67 -16.21
CA GLY A 248 -1.53 9.62 -16.24
C GLY A 248 -1.71 8.65 -15.07
N THR A 249 -0.69 8.51 -14.23
CA THR A 249 -0.70 7.63 -13.03
C THR A 249 -0.95 8.40 -11.73
N LYS A 250 -1.42 9.65 -11.81
CA LYS A 250 -1.59 10.53 -10.64
C LYS A 250 -3.05 10.92 -10.43
N VAL A 251 -3.52 10.84 -9.19
CA VAL A 251 -4.85 11.32 -8.79
C VAL A 251 -4.83 12.84 -8.61
N LYS A 252 -5.80 13.53 -9.20
CA LYS A 252 -5.97 14.99 -9.08
C LYS A 252 -7.11 15.39 -8.17
N SER A 253 -8.14 14.56 -8.08
CA SER A 253 -9.25 14.77 -7.17
C SER A 253 -10.01 13.48 -6.97
N PHE A 254 -10.73 13.37 -5.87
CA PHE A 254 -11.63 12.26 -5.64
C PHE A 254 -12.86 12.70 -4.85
N ALA A 255 -13.94 11.92 -4.96
CA ALA A 255 -15.16 12.10 -4.19
C ALA A 255 -15.98 10.81 -4.14
N LYS A 256 -16.86 10.74 -3.14
CA LYS A 256 -17.91 9.73 -2.99
C LYS A 256 -19.19 10.16 -3.71
N TYR A 257 -19.90 9.16 -4.21
CA TYR A 257 -21.21 9.29 -4.84
C TYR A 257 -22.15 8.23 -4.26
N TYR A 258 -23.40 8.62 -4.04
CA TYR A 258 -24.50 7.73 -3.64
C TYR A 258 -25.59 7.82 -4.67
N ASN A 259 -25.92 6.70 -5.32
CA ASN A 259 -26.89 6.67 -6.42
C ASN A 259 -26.64 7.78 -7.47
N ASN A 260 -25.39 7.87 -7.95
CA ASN A 260 -24.91 8.90 -8.88
C ASN A 260 -24.94 10.35 -8.38
N SER A 261 -25.38 10.62 -7.15
CA SER A 261 -25.37 11.94 -6.53
C SER A 261 -24.06 12.16 -5.79
N LEU A 262 -23.39 13.29 -6.05
CA LEU A 262 -22.14 13.66 -5.39
C LEU A 262 -22.38 13.92 -3.89
N ASP A 263 -21.56 13.32 -3.03
CA ASP A 263 -21.40 13.79 -1.66
C ASP A 263 -20.37 14.94 -1.65
N GLU A 264 -20.86 16.18 -1.68
CA GLU A 264 -20.02 17.38 -1.77
C GLU A 264 -18.94 17.41 -0.69
N LYS A 265 -19.23 16.92 0.53
CA LYS A 265 -18.29 16.97 1.66
C LYS A 265 -17.10 16.03 1.52
N SER A 266 -17.24 15.01 0.68
CA SER A 266 -16.18 14.03 0.41
C SER A 266 -15.19 14.51 -0.65
N GLN A 267 -15.47 15.63 -1.31
CA GLN A 267 -14.66 16.11 -2.41
C GLN A 267 -13.31 16.64 -1.91
N ILE A 268 -12.24 16.11 -2.48
CA ILE A 268 -10.87 16.54 -2.27
C ILE A 268 -10.20 16.80 -3.62
N SER A 269 -9.44 17.88 -3.71
CA SER A 269 -8.55 18.18 -4.84
C SER A 269 -7.10 18.21 -4.38
N LEU A 270 -6.19 17.74 -5.25
CA LEU A 270 -4.78 17.52 -4.96
C LEU A 270 -3.91 18.26 -5.97
N ILE A 271 -2.95 19.05 -5.47
CA ILE A 271 -1.97 19.74 -6.30
C ILE A 271 -0.58 19.37 -5.79
N GLN A 272 0.18 18.67 -6.62
CA GLN A 272 1.57 18.35 -6.33
C GLN A 272 2.46 19.52 -6.75
N LEU A 273 3.27 19.98 -5.81
CA LEU A 273 4.25 21.04 -5.97
C LEU A 273 5.64 20.48 -5.64
N GLN A 274 6.69 21.26 -5.89
CA GLN A 274 8.05 20.80 -5.57
C GLN A 274 8.21 20.61 -4.05
N GLY A 275 8.46 19.37 -3.62
CA GLY A 275 8.69 19.02 -2.22
C GLY A 275 7.44 18.97 -1.33
N HIS A 276 6.25 19.24 -1.85
CA HIS A 276 5.03 19.20 -1.04
C HIS A 276 3.76 19.00 -1.87
N THR A 277 2.69 18.58 -1.21
CA THR A 277 1.36 18.40 -1.80
C THR A 277 0.37 19.29 -1.07
N LYS A 278 -0.43 20.02 -1.84
CA LYS A 278 -1.55 20.81 -1.38
C LYS A 278 -2.85 20.00 -1.51
N VAL A 279 -3.60 19.90 -0.42
CA VAL A 279 -4.88 19.22 -0.31
C VAL A 279 -5.95 20.28 -0.11
N ILE A 280 -6.98 20.28 -0.96
CA ILE A 280 -8.05 21.28 -0.94
C ILE A 280 -9.38 20.56 -0.70
N ASP A 281 -10.08 20.93 0.36
CA ASP A 281 -11.40 20.37 0.67
C ASP A 281 -12.55 21.06 -0.10
N TYR A 282 -13.76 20.54 0.07
CA TYR A 282 -14.98 21.07 -0.55
C TYR A 282 -15.34 22.53 -0.20
N LYS A 283 -14.76 23.09 0.87
CA LYS A 283 -14.93 24.50 1.26
C LYS A 283 -13.81 25.39 0.73
N GLY A 284 -12.82 24.83 0.05
CA GLY A 284 -11.62 25.54 -0.35
C GLY A 284 -10.61 25.73 0.79
N ASN A 285 -10.73 24.99 1.89
CA ASN A 285 -9.69 24.96 2.92
C ASN A 285 -8.46 24.23 2.37
N GLU A 286 -7.29 24.76 2.68
CA GLU A 286 -6.02 24.28 2.12
C GLU A 286 -5.12 23.74 3.23
N ASP A 287 -4.73 22.47 3.09
CA ASP A 287 -3.73 21.82 3.92
C ASP A 287 -2.50 21.51 3.04
N PHE A 288 -1.30 21.53 3.65
CA PHE A 288 -0.03 21.30 2.97
C PHE A 288 0.75 20.20 3.69
N ILE A 289 1.27 19.24 2.93
CA ILE A 289 2.14 18.16 3.42
C ILE A 289 3.47 18.26 2.71
N PHE A 290 4.55 18.47 3.46
CA PHE A 290 5.91 18.58 2.95
C PHE A 290 6.66 17.27 3.10
N TYR A 291 7.52 16.97 2.13
CA TYR A 291 8.26 15.72 2.07
C TYR A 291 9.77 15.92 1.99
N GLU A 292 10.49 15.01 2.63
CA GLU A 292 11.91 14.81 2.42
C GLU A 292 12.16 13.33 2.12
N SER A 293 12.80 13.03 0.98
CA SER A 293 13.07 11.65 0.54
C SER A 293 11.84 10.72 0.61
N GLY A 294 10.67 11.26 0.28
CA GLY A 294 9.39 10.55 0.28
C GLY A 294 8.66 10.47 1.63
N LEU A 295 9.25 10.99 2.72
CA LEU A 295 8.67 10.95 4.07
C LEU A 295 7.97 12.27 4.40
N PRO A 296 6.76 12.26 5.00
CA PRO A 296 6.04 13.47 5.36
C PRO A 296 6.65 14.10 6.63
N VAL A 297 7.43 15.15 6.45
CA VAL A 297 8.22 15.80 7.53
C VAL A 297 7.51 16.98 8.18
N MET A 298 6.53 17.58 7.50
CA MET A 298 5.79 18.71 8.04
C MET A 298 4.37 18.77 7.47
N TYR A 299 3.41 19.12 8.33
CA TYR A 299 2.01 19.33 7.99
C TYR A 299 1.59 20.73 8.41
N ILE A 300 0.96 21.49 7.51
CA ILE A 300 0.33 22.78 7.81
C ILE A 300 -1.14 22.69 7.43
N ASN A 301 -2.04 22.89 8.39
CA ASN A 301 -3.47 22.86 8.11
C ASN A 301 -4.05 24.23 7.76
N HIS A 302 -5.30 24.23 7.30
CA HIS A 302 -6.07 25.44 6.98
C HIS A 302 -6.29 26.40 8.15
N LYS A 303 -6.18 25.94 9.41
CA LYS A 303 -6.18 26.78 10.62
C LYS A 303 -4.82 27.39 10.91
N LYS A 304 -3.85 27.14 10.03
CA LYS A 304 -2.45 27.51 10.17
C LYS A 304 -1.81 26.88 11.40
N GLU A 305 -2.17 25.65 11.75
CA GLU A 305 -1.41 24.86 12.71
C GLU A 305 -0.37 24.05 11.94
N CYS A 306 0.89 24.17 12.35
CA CYS A 306 2.02 23.44 11.79
C CYS A 306 2.48 22.36 12.76
N LYS A 307 2.78 21.17 12.24
CA LYS A 307 3.36 20.04 12.97
C LYS A 307 4.55 19.50 12.21
N GLU A 308 5.66 19.27 12.89
CA GLU A 308 6.89 18.69 12.33
C GLU A 308 7.08 17.25 12.84
N VAL A 309 7.58 16.39 11.96
CA VAL A 309 7.92 15.00 12.26
C VAL A 309 9.27 14.70 11.63
N ALA A 310 10.21 14.14 12.40
CA ALA A 310 11.49 13.68 11.87
C ALA A 310 11.59 12.16 11.92
N TYR A 311 12.28 11.60 10.92
CA TYR A 311 12.44 10.17 10.75
C TYR A 311 13.92 9.80 10.70
N ASP A 312 14.24 8.61 11.17
CA ASP A 312 15.46 7.93 10.77
C ASP A 312 15.29 7.43 9.32
N PHE A 313 16.10 7.92 8.39
CA PHE A 313 15.91 7.63 6.96
C PHE A 313 16.21 6.18 6.56
N GLU A 314 16.91 5.41 7.40
CA GLU A 314 17.26 4.01 7.12
C GLU A 314 16.16 3.06 7.61
N THR A 315 15.66 3.26 8.83
CA THR A 315 14.62 2.45 9.47
C THR A 315 13.21 2.95 9.21
N LYS A 316 13.07 4.21 8.78
CA LYS A 316 11.81 4.95 8.62
C LYS A 316 11.01 5.10 9.92
N GLU A 317 11.65 4.90 11.08
CA GLU A 317 11.04 5.11 12.38
C GLU A 317 11.02 6.60 12.73
N ILE A 318 9.96 7.04 13.43
CA ILE A 318 9.84 8.42 13.91
C ILE A 318 10.83 8.60 15.06
N ILE A 319 11.72 9.59 14.92
CA ILE A 319 12.68 9.99 15.97
C ILE A 319 12.23 11.25 16.72
N TYR A 320 11.35 12.04 16.10
CA TYR A 320 10.76 13.23 16.70
C TYR A 320 9.34 13.43 16.17
N ASP A 321 8.41 13.69 17.08
CA ASP A 321 7.02 14.04 16.79
C ASP A 321 6.70 15.32 17.56
N GLY A 322 6.75 16.46 16.86
CA GLY A 322 6.59 17.78 17.47
C GLY A 322 5.14 18.10 17.83
N ASP A 323 4.95 19.00 18.79
CA ASP A 323 3.64 19.56 19.10
C ASP A 323 3.15 20.47 17.96
N ALA A 324 1.83 20.56 17.80
CA ALA A 324 1.25 21.49 16.84
C ALA A 324 1.41 22.94 17.32
N ILE A 325 1.99 23.80 16.48
CA ILE A 325 2.21 25.22 16.75
C ILE A 325 1.43 26.09 15.76
N ASN A 326 0.95 27.25 16.20
CA ASN A 326 0.30 28.20 15.30
C ASN A 326 1.33 28.85 14.36
N TYR A 327 1.26 28.48 13.09
CA TYR A 327 2.02 29.01 11.97
C TYR A 327 1.45 30.36 11.52
N ASN A 328 1.88 31.45 12.14
CA ASN A 328 1.44 32.77 11.74
C ASN A 328 2.39 33.36 10.68
N LEU A 329 2.00 33.28 9.39
CA LEU A 329 2.70 33.91 8.25
C LEU A 329 2.95 35.41 8.44
N GLU A 330 2.16 36.09 9.28
CA GLU A 330 2.30 37.53 9.58
C GLU A 330 3.52 37.87 10.46
N ARG A 331 4.25 36.88 10.99
CA ARG A 331 5.59 37.08 11.55
C ARG A 331 6.65 36.42 10.69
N SER A 332 6.67 36.76 9.41
CA SER A 332 7.93 36.70 8.68
C SER A 332 8.86 37.78 9.25
N LEU A 333 9.87 37.37 10.02
CA LEU A 333 11.01 38.23 10.38
C LEU A 333 11.78 38.73 9.15
N LEU A 334 11.46 38.26 7.94
CA LEU A 334 12.07 38.68 6.68
C LEU A 334 11.56 40.04 6.17
N GLY A 335 10.60 40.68 6.87
CA GLY A 335 10.08 42.01 6.54
C GLY A 335 10.50 43.16 7.45
N LEU A 336 11.29 42.88 8.51
CA LEU A 336 11.75 43.90 9.45
C LEU A 336 13.23 44.18 9.24
N SER A 337 13.58 45.46 9.07
CA SER A 337 14.96 45.92 9.06
C SER A 337 15.44 46.16 10.50
N VAL A 338 16.75 46.06 10.74
CA VAL A 338 17.35 46.31 12.07
C VAL A 338 17.00 47.72 12.62
N SER A 339 16.67 48.67 11.74
CA SER A 339 16.20 50.02 12.07
C SER A 339 14.78 50.09 12.64
N ASP A 340 13.98 49.03 12.52
CA ASP A 340 12.59 49.01 13.01
C ASP A 340 12.49 48.73 14.52
N PHE A 341 13.62 48.49 15.19
CA PHE A 341 13.70 48.23 16.63
C PHE A 341 14.16 49.46 17.41
N SER A 342 13.33 49.93 18.35
CA SER A 342 13.70 51.02 19.26
C SER A 342 14.62 50.52 20.39
N LYS A 343 15.59 51.35 20.77
CA LYS A 343 16.84 51.01 21.47
C LYS A 343 16.72 50.45 22.90
N ALA A 344 15.52 50.12 23.39
CA ALA A 344 15.29 49.77 24.79
C ALA A 344 14.28 48.64 25.03
N GLU A 345 14.08 47.75 24.07
CA GLU A 345 13.39 46.48 24.34
C GLU A 345 14.38 45.32 24.19
N PHE A 346 14.62 44.62 25.29
CA PHE A 346 15.30 43.33 25.24
C PHE A 346 14.37 42.36 24.51
N VAL A 347 14.61 42.16 23.21
CA VAL A 347 14.12 40.98 22.50
C VAL A 347 15.03 39.83 22.92
N SER A 348 14.53 38.95 23.78
CA SER A 348 15.16 37.64 23.96
C SER A 348 14.96 36.86 22.67
N PHE A 349 15.99 36.80 21.84
CA PHE A 349 16.11 35.72 20.88
C PHE A 349 16.35 34.45 21.69
N SER A 350 15.31 33.64 21.91
CA SER A 350 15.59 32.23 21.67
C SER A 350 15.77 32.16 20.17
N GLU A 351 17.01 32.06 19.71
CA GLU A 351 17.21 31.45 18.40
C GLU A 351 16.37 30.17 18.44
N ALA A 352 15.28 30.11 17.69
CA ALA A 352 14.82 28.81 17.23
C ALA A 352 15.89 28.35 16.23
N GLN A 353 17.05 27.96 16.75
CA GLN A 353 17.86 27.00 16.05
C GLN A 353 16.98 25.75 16.00
N ILE A 354 16.54 25.40 14.80
CA ILE A 354 16.30 24.00 14.51
C ILE A 354 17.69 23.38 14.48
N THR A 355 18.20 23.02 15.67
CA THR A 355 19.41 22.23 15.78
C THR A 355 19.01 20.81 15.40
N TYR A 356 19.29 20.43 14.15
CA TYR A 356 19.21 19.03 13.71
C TYR A 356 20.09 18.17 14.62
N PRO A 357 19.57 17.21 15.40
CA PRO A 357 20.42 16.29 16.15
C PRO A 357 21.08 15.24 15.26
N ALA A 358 20.76 15.16 13.96
CA ALA A 358 21.18 14.05 13.12
C ALA A 358 22.56 14.23 12.43
N TYR A 359 23.18 15.40 12.50
CA TYR A 359 24.50 15.63 11.89
C TYR A 359 25.48 16.30 12.85
N SER A 360 25.82 15.58 13.91
CA SER A 360 27.14 15.72 14.54
C SER A 360 27.80 14.35 14.58
N ASN A 361 28.37 13.94 13.45
CA ASN A 361 29.75 13.45 13.36
C ASN A 361 30.11 13.14 11.90
N ILE A 362 31.23 13.75 11.49
CA ILE A 362 32.07 13.40 10.36
C ILE A 362 32.65 12.00 10.58
#